data_AF-A0A420EJD2-F1
#
_entry.id   AF-A0A420EJD2-F1
#
_cell.length_a   1.000
_cell.length_b   1.000
_cell.length_c   1.000
_cell.angle_alpha   90.00
_cell.angle_beta   90.00
_cell.angle_gamma   90.00
#
_symmetry.space_group_name_H-M   'P 1'
#
loop_
_entity.id
_entity.type
_entity.pdbx_description
1 polymer ?
#
loop_
_entity_poly.entity_id
_entity_poly.type
_entity_poly.pdbx_seq_one_letter_code
_entity_poly.pdbx_strand_id
1 'polypeptide(L)'
;MGWHDAATAPILRPMSFWRDINPRSAAADFAAIWRDNPYRWRVLAISIALTFAIFMVLLPKSQRVPPRPPKVTYISTFADGRSDAEIVASILESQKRKEEREARLEERAELRKDLYRTLGRATGLDVDSMERDIEQDEAAAKSSRQAEREKLAEEQEEAIAAIEAGRSGSDGETASPDSPSR
;
A
#
# COMPACT_ATOMS: atom_id res chain seq x y z
N MET A 1 -27.60 12.54 43.25
CA MET A 1 -28.96 12.27 42.74
C MET A 1 -29.10 13.07 41.45
N GLY A 2 -29.10 12.53 40.25
CA GLY A 2 -29.13 11.17 39.73
C GLY A 2 -29.52 11.34 38.26
N TRP A 3 -28.55 11.31 37.35
CA TRP A 3 -28.81 11.30 35.92
C TRP A 3 -28.74 9.84 35.49
N HIS A 4 -29.89 9.22 35.25
CA HIS A 4 -29.96 7.85 34.71
C HIS A 4 -30.38 7.89 33.25
N ASP A 5 -29.49 7.33 32.43
CA ASP A 5 -29.75 6.44 31.29
C ASP A 5 -30.59 6.98 30.12
N ALA A 6 -29.92 7.73 29.24
CA ALA A 6 -30.31 7.76 27.83
C ALA A 6 -29.85 6.45 27.17
N ALA A 7 -30.74 5.45 27.12
CA ALA A 7 -30.50 4.20 26.41
C ALA A 7 -30.16 4.48 24.94
N THR A 8 -28.90 4.22 24.56
CA THR A 8 -28.41 4.28 23.18
C THR A 8 -29.17 3.26 22.34
N ALA A 9 -30.08 3.73 21.49
CA ALA A 9 -30.72 2.87 20.50
C ALA A 9 -29.66 2.36 19.50
N PRO A 10 -29.65 1.05 19.17
CA PRO A 10 -28.68 0.51 18.23
C PRO A 10 -28.89 1.11 16.83
N ILE A 11 -27.87 1.81 16.34
CA ILE A 11 -27.82 2.50 15.04
C ILE A 11 -27.87 1.57 13.82
N LEU A 12 -27.62 0.28 13.99
CA LEU A 12 -27.70 -0.72 12.93
C LEU A 12 -28.95 -1.58 13.15
N ARG A 13 -30.03 -1.24 12.46
CA ARG A 13 -31.20 -2.12 12.30
C ARG A 13 -30.71 -3.37 11.55
N PRO A 14 -30.76 -4.59 12.12
CA PRO A 14 -30.40 -5.79 11.36
C PRO A 14 -31.29 -5.86 10.12
N MET A 15 -30.67 -5.99 8.95
CA MET A 15 -31.36 -5.88 7.66
C MET A 15 -32.55 -6.85 7.59
N SER A 16 -33.77 -6.29 7.55
CA SER A 16 -35.06 -6.99 7.37
C SER A 16 -35.20 -7.64 5.99
N PHE A 17 -34.15 -7.67 5.16
CA PHE A 17 -34.20 -8.27 3.83
C PHE A 17 -34.62 -9.74 3.86
N TRP A 18 -34.12 -10.50 4.83
CA TRP A 18 -34.40 -11.93 4.99
C TRP A 18 -35.74 -12.23 5.69
N ARG A 19 -36.40 -11.21 6.27
CA ARG A 19 -37.69 -11.37 6.95
C ARG A 19 -38.87 -11.15 6.00
N ASP A 20 -38.67 -10.29 5.00
CA ASP A 20 -39.68 -9.96 3.99
C ASP A 20 -39.58 -10.87 2.75
N ILE A 21 -38.45 -11.58 2.59
CA ILE A 21 -38.24 -12.59 1.54
C ILE A 21 -38.40 -13.98 2.13
N ASN A 22 -39.52 -14.63 1.86
CA ASN A 22 -39.69 -16.05 2.17
C ASN A 22 -39.09 -16.89 1.02
N PRO A 23 -37.90 -17.50 1.19
CA PRO A 23 -37.22 -18.22 0.09
C PRO A 23 -38.03 -19.40 -0.43
N ARG A 24 -38.87 -20.00 0.43
CA ARG A 24 -39.76 -21.09 0.04
C ARG A 24 -40.89 -20.60 -0.87
N SER A 25 -41.43 -19.41 -0.60
CA SER A 25 -42.45 -18.79 -1.47
C SER A 25 -41.85 -18.43 -2.82
N ALA A 26 -40.68 -17.78 -2.82
CA ALA A 26 -40.01 -17.39 -4.06
C ALA A 26 -39.67 -18.60 -4.96
N ALA A 27 -39.25 -19.72 -4.38
CA ALA A 27 -39.03 -20.96 -5.12
C ALA A 27 -40.33 -21.57 -5.68
N ALA A 28 -41.43 -21.49 -4.93
CA ALA A 28 -42.74 -21.96 -5.39
C ALA A 28 -43.30 -21.08 -6.52
N ASP A 29 -43.17 -19.76 -6.41
CA ASP A 29 -43.56 -18.79 -7.44
C ASP A 29 -42.74 -19.00 -8.72
N PHE A 30 -41.43 -19.19 -8.60
CA PHE A 30 -40.58 -19.55 -9.73
C PHE A 30 -40.98 -20.88 -10.35
N ALA A 31 -41.29 -21.91 -9.55
CA ALA A 31 -41.70 -23.21 -10.05
C ALA A 31 -43.04 -23.17 -10.79
N ALA A 32 -43.96 -22.31 -10.37
CA ALA A 32 -45.22 -22.05 -11.09
C ALA A 32 -44.94 -21.43 -12.47
N ILE A 33 -44.18 -20.33 -12.51
CA ILE A 33 -43.80 -19.66 -13.77
C ILE A 33 -43.03 -20.60 -14.71
N TRP A 34 -42.14 -21.43 -14.14
CA TRP A 34 -41.37 -22.42 -14.88
C TRP A 34 -42.27 -23.48 -15.54
N ARG A 35 -43.29 -23.95 -14.82
CA ARG A 35 -44.25 -24.96 -15.31
C ARG A 35 -45.24 -24.40 -16.33
N ASP A 36 -45.51 -23.10 -16.30
CA ASP A 36 -46.41 -22.46 -17.26
C ASP A 36 -45.72 -22.13 -18.59
N ASN A 37 -44.40 -21.96 -18.60
CA ASN A 37 -43.66 -21.60 -19.81
C ASN A 37 -43.42 -22.80 -20.77
N PRO A 38 -43.96 -22.81 -22.00
CA PRO A 38 -43.80 -23.92 -22.95
C PRO A 38 -42.37 -24.09 -23.48
N TYR A 39 -41.54 -23.04 -23.41
CA TYR A 39 -40.16 -23.03 -23.92
C TYR A 39 -39.09 -23.19 -22.84
N ARG A 40 -39.49 -23.52 -21.59
CA ARG A 40 -38.60 -23.69 -20.42
C ARG A 40 -37.28 -24.41 -20.72
N TRP A 41 -37.33 -25.55 -21.42
CA TRP A 41 -36.15 -26.36 -21.74
C TRP A 41 -35.27 -25.73 -22.82
N ARG A 42 -35.85 -25.00 -23.77
CA ARG A 42 -35.10 -24.30 -24.82
C ARG A 42 -34.35 -23.11 -24.24
N VAL A 43 -35.04 -22.31 -23.42
CA VAL A 43 -34.43 -21.17 -22.73
C VAL A 43 -33.32 -21.66 -21.80
N LEU A 44 -33.56 -22.74 -21.02
CA LEU A 44 -32.54 -23.33 -20.17
C LEU A 44 -31.31 -23.78 -20.96
N ALA A 45 -31.52 -24.51 -22.06
CA ALA A 45 -30.44 -25.00 -22.90
C ALA A 45 -29.61 -23.86 -23.48
N ILE A 46 -30.25 -22.79 -23.95
CA ILE A 46 -29.57 -21.61 -24.49
C ILE A 46 -28.78 -20.88 -23.40
N SER A 47 -29.37 -20.68 -22.21
CA SER A 47 -28.68 -20.03 -21.09
C SER A 47 -27.45 -20.82 -20.63
N ILE A 48 -27.57 -22.14 -20.53
CA ILE A 48 -26.44 -23.02 -20.18
C ILE A 48 -25.38 -22.98 -21.29
N ALA A 49 -25.78 -23.10 -22.55
CA ALA A 49 -24.86 -23.08 -23.68
C ALA A 49 -24.10 -21.74 -23.79
N LEU A 50 -24.79 -20.62 -23.60
CA LEU A 50 -24.17 -19.29 -23.61
C LEU A 50 -23.18 -19.14 -22.46
N THR A 51 -23.56 -19.56 -21.25
CA THR A 51 -22.69 -19.53 -20.07
C THR A 51 -21.45 -20.39 -20.31
N PHE A 52 -21.64 -21.62 -20.79
CA PHE A 52 -20.54 -22.53 -21.09
C PHE A 52 -19.63 -22.00 -22.20
N ALA A 53 -20.18 -21.40 -23.26
CA ALA A 53 -19.40 -20.78 -24.33
C ALA A 53 -18.52 -19.64 -23.80
N ILE A 54 -19.06 -18.79 -22.92
CA ILE A 54 -18.30 -17.72 -22.25
C ILE A 54 -17.16 -18.34 -21.43
N PHE A 55 -17.47 -19.31 -20.57
CA PHE A 55 -16.42 -19.97 -19.78
C PHE A 55 -15.38 -20.65 -20.65
N MET A 56 -15.74 -21.29 -21.76
CA MET A 56 -14.79 -21.97 -22.64
C MET A 56 -13.81 -20.98 -23.31
N VAL A 57 -14.27 -19.78 -23.65
CA VAL A 57 -13.42 -18.70 -24.19
C VAL A 57 -12.57 -18.05 -23.08
N LEU A 58 -13.13 -17.85 -21.88
CA LEU A 58 -12.47 -17.15 -20.79
C LEU A 58 -11.56 -18.04 -19.94
N LEU A 59 -11.77 -19.36 -19.93
CA LEU A 59 -10.93 -20.31 -19.22
C LEU A 59 -9.53 -20.25 -19.83
N PRO A 60 -8.54 -19.67 -19.13
CA PRO A 60 -7.19 -19.63 -19.65
C PRO A 60 -6.71 -21.08 -19.81
N LYS A 61 -6.20 -21.42 -21.00
CA LYS A 61 -5.45 -22.67 -21.17
C LYS A 61 -4.32 -22.63 -20.16
N SER A 62 -4.42 -23.51 -19.15
CA SER A 62 -3.45 -23.66 -18.07
C SER A 62 -2.03 -23.38 -18.57
N GLN A 63 -1.44 -22.28 -18.10
CA GLN A 63 -0.04 -21.96 -18.32
C GLN A 63 0.76 -22.98 -17.52
N ARG A 64 1.00 -24.14 -18.13
CA ARG A 64 1.68 -25.29 -17.52
C ARG A 64 3.20 -25.14 -17.50
N VAL A 65 3.73 -23.97 -17.86
CA VAL A 65 5.16 -23.69 -17.89
C VAL A 65 5.41 -22.36 -17.18
N PRO A 66 6.17 -22.34 -16.06
CA PRO A 66 6.62 -21.08 -15.49
C PRO A 66 7.40 -20.31 -16.57
N PRO A 67 7.21 -18.98 -16.70
CA PRO A 67 7.93 -18.21 -17.69
C PRO A 67 9.44 -18.47 -17.54
N ARG A 68 10.11 -18.79 -18.66
CA ARG A 68 11.57 -18.96 -18.65
C ARG A 68 12.19 -17.68 -18.09
N PRO A 69 13.13 -17.75 -17.14
CA PRO A 69 13.72 -16.55 -16.56
C PRO A 69 14.28 -15.66 -17.68
N PRO A 70 14.04 -14.34 -17.63
CA PRO A 70 14.50 -13.44 -18.66
C PRO A 70 16.03 -13.48 -18.75
N LYS A 71 16.56 -13.38 -19.98
CA LYS A 71 18.00 -13.17 -20.18
C LYS A 71 18.33 -11.75 -19.75
N VAL A 72 19.00 -11.60 -18.61
CA VAL A 72 19.48 -10.31 -18.11
C VAL A 72 20.84 -10.03 -18.76
N THR A 73 20.89 -9.05 -19.66
CA THR A 73 22.17 -8.51 -20.17
C THR A 73 22.60 -7.39 -19.22
N TYR A 74 23.65 -7.64 -18.44
CA TYR A 74 24.26 -6.61 -17.62
C TYR A 74 25.12 -5.71 -18.51
N ILE A 75 24.80 -4.42 -18.54
CA ILE A 75 25.63 -3.39 -19.17
C ILE A 75 26.47 -2.78 -18.05
N SER A 76 27.71 -3.27 -17.89
CA SER A 76 28.66 -2.66 -16.96
C SER A 76 29.20 -1.36 -17.57
N THR A 77 28.98 -0.23 -16.90
CA THR A 77 29.60 1.07 -17.24
C THR A 77 31.00 1.24 -16.67
N PHE A 78 31.49 0.21 -15.99
CA PHE A 78 32.64 0.24 -15.13
C PHE A 78 33.62 -0.84 -15.59
N ALA A 79 34.91 -0.51 -15.67
CA ALA A 79 35.92 -1.50 -16.06
C ALA A 79 35.90 -2.69 -15.10
N ASP A 80 35.81 -3.89 -15.65
CA ASP A 80 35.90 -5.14 -14.91
C ASP A 80 37.31 -5.25 -14.29
N GLY A 81 37.39 -5.60 -13.00
CA GLY A 81 38.67 -5.81 -12.30
C GLY A 81 39.33 -4.55 -11.71
N ARG A 82 38.60 -3.44 -11.55
CA ARG A 82 39.11 -2.28 -10.79
C ARG A 82 39.43 -2.67 -9.35
N SER A 83 40.55 -2.18 -8.85
CA SER A 83 40.97 -2.41 -7.46
C SER A 83 40.15 -1.57 -6.48
N ASP A 84 40.00 -2.05 -5.25
CA ASP A 84 39.29 -1.34 -4.19
C ASP A 84 39.85 0.09 -3.97
N ALA A 85 41.17 0.26 -4.12
CA ALA A 85 41.82 1.58 -4.01
C ALA A 85 41.36 2.56 -5.11
N GLU A 86 41.22 2.09 -6.35
CA GLU A 86 40.72 2.90 -7.46
C GLU A 86 39.24 3.23 -7.30
N ILE A 87 38.45 2.31 -6.72
CA ILE A 87 37.04 2.55 -6.38
C ILE A 87 36.93 3.67 -5.34
N VAL A 88 37.71 3.59 -4.26
CA VAL A 88 37.73 4.61 -3.20
C VAL A 88 38.16 5.97 -3.74
N ALA A 89 39.20 6.01 -4.58
CA ALA A 89 39.65 7.25 -5.22
C ALA A 89 38.55 7.88 -6.10
N SER A 90 37.87 7.05 -6.90
CA SER A 90 36.77 7.50 -7.77
C SER A 90 35.55 7.98 -6.97
N ILE A 91 35.25 7.33 -5.85
CA ILE A 91 34.19 7.76 -4.92
C ILE A 91 34.56 9.13 -4.35
N LEU A 92 35.77 9.31 -3.84
CA LEU A 92 36.21 10.55 -3.22
C LEU A 92 36.20 11.73 -4.21
N GLU A 93 36.65 11.52 -5.44
CA GLU A 93 36.55 12.52 -6.50
C GLU A 93 35.09 12.85 -6.83
N SER A 94 34.22 11.83 -6.87
CA SER A 94 32.80 12.03 -7.14
C SER A 94 32.09 12.75 -6.00
N GLN A 95 32.48 12.53 -4.74
CA GLN A 95 31.97 13.28 -3.60
C GLN A 95 32.39 14.75 -3.67
N LYS A 96 33.67 15.04 -3.96
CA LYS A 96 34.12 16.44 -4.15
C LYS A 96 33.32 17.17 -5.22
N ARG A 97 33.12 16.54 -6.39
CA ARG A 97 32.30 17.12 -7.47
C ARG A 97 30.82 17.25 -7.11
N LYS A 98 30.33 16.44 -6.18
CA LYS A 98 28.96 16.53 -5.65
C LYS A 98 28.87 17.71 -4.69
N GLU A 99 29.76 17.80 -3.72
CA GLU A 99 29.85 18.89 -2.74
C GLU A 99 29.99 20.25 -3.43
N GLU A 100 30.88 20.38 -4.43
CA GLU A 100 31.03 21.62 -5.21
C GLU A 100 29.78 22.00 -6.01
N ARG A 101 28.97 21.02 -6.45
CA ARG A 101 27.71 21.30 -7.13
C ARG A 101 26.63 21.69 -6.13
N GLU A 102 26.58 21.04 -4.98
CA GLU A 102 25.63 21.34 -3.91
C GLU A 102 25.88 22.74 -3.35
N ALA A 103 27.13 23.10 -3.06
CA ALA A 103 27.50 24.44 -2.61
C ALA A 103 27.05 25.54 -3.60
N ARG A 104 27.26 25.33 -4.91
CA ARG A 104 26.80 26.28 -5.94
C ARG A 104 25.28 26.33 -6.07
N LEU A 105 24.59 25.22 -5.83
CA LEU A 105 23.12 25.18 -5.86
C LEU A 105 22.52 25.89 -4.65
N GLU A 106 23.16 25.75 -3.49
CA GLU A 106 22.79 26.43 -2.25
C GLU A 106 22.98 27.95 -2.39
N GLU A 107 24.14 28.40 -2.86
CA GLU A 107 24.41 29.81 -3.17
C GLU A 107 23.35 30.39 -4.12
N ARG A 108 23.01 29.66 -5.19
CA ARG A 108 21.94 30.05 -6.12
C ARG A 108 20.56 30.03 -5.48
N ALA A 109 20.29 29.13 -4.55
CA ALA A 109 19.02 29.06 -3.85
C ALA A 109 18.85 30.27 -2.93
N GLU A 110 19.90 30.64 -2.19
CA GLU A 110 19.93 31.86 -1.37
C GLU A 110 19.73 33.11 -2.22
N LEU A 111 20.46 33.23 -3.32
CA LEU A 111 20.31 34.36 -4.26
C LEU A 111 18.88 34.45 -4.81
N ARG A 112 18.26 33.31 -5.16
CA ARG A 112 16.86 33.29 -5.61
C ARG A 112 15.91 33.76 -4.51
N LYS A 113 16.07 33.26 -3.27
CA LYS A 113 15.24 33.68 -2.13
C LYS A 113 15.34 35.19 -1.92
N ASP A 114 16.56 35.73 -1.93
CA ASP A 114 16.79 37.17 -1.76
C ASP A 114 16.18 38.01 -2.89
N LEU A 115 16.33 37.55 -4.14
CA LEU A 115 15.69 38.19 -5.29
C LEU A 115 14.17 38.21 -5.16
N TYR A 116 13.55 37.11 -4.76
CA TYR A 116 12.10 37.03 -4.55
C TYR A 116 11.63 37.89 -3.38
N ARG A 117 12.38 37.96 -2.27
CA ARG A 117 12.10 38.88 -1.15
C ARG A 117 12.13 40.33 -1.61
N THR A 118 13.16 40.70 -2.36
CA THR A 118 13.34 42.05 -2.89
C THR A 118 12.24 42.43 -3.86
N LEU A 119 11.90 41.51 -4.79
CA LEU A 119 10.81 41.71 -5.73
C LEU A 119 9.46 41.86 -5.01
N GLY A 120 9.17 40.98 -4.04
CA GLY A 120 7.96 41.06 -3.21
C GLY A 120 7.82 42.43 -2.56
N ARG A 121 8.87 42.89 -1.88
CA ARG A 121 8.91 44.22 -1.23
C ARG A 121 8.70 45.36 -2.23
N ALA A 122 9.33 45.28 -3.41
CA ALA A 122 9.18 46.29 -4.46
C ALA A 122 7.76 46.33 -5.05
N THR A 123 7.08 45.18 -5.11
CA THR A 123 5.68 45.07 -5.57
C THR A 123 4.63 45.37 -4.50
N GLY A 124 5.07 45.74 -3.29
CA GLY A 124 4.19 46.10 -2.17
C GLY A 124 3.67 44.90 -1.35
N LEU A 125 4.29 43.73 -1.47
CA LEU A 125 4.00 42.56 -0.64
C LEU A 125 4.69 42.71 0.73
N ASP A 126 3.98 42.42 1.82
CA ASP A 126 4.55 42.34 3.16
C ASP A 126 5.23 40.98 3.37
N VAL A 127 6.50 40.90 2.98
CA VAL A 127 7.32 39.68 3.06
C VAL A 127 7.64 39.33 4.53
N ASP A 128 7.73 40.32 5.41
CA ASP A 128 8.15 40.12 6.80
C ASP A 128 7.03 39.50 7.68
N SER A 129 5.75 39.77 7.39
CA SER A 129 4.65 39.01 8.01
C SER A 129 4.61 37.57 7.50
N MET A 130 4.74 37.36 6.20
CA MET A 130 4.73 36.02 5.60
C MET A 130 5.83 35.12 6.15
N GLU A 131 7.04 35.63 6.35
CA GLU A 131 8.14 34.84 6.93
C GLU A 131 7.85 34.40 8.36
N ARG A 132 7.27 35.28 9.18
CA ARG A 132 6.87 34.95 10.55
C ARG A 132 5.78 33.88 10.58
N ASP A 133 4.80 33.97 9.68
CA ASP A 133 3.73 32.97 9.58
C ASP A 133 4.31 31.61 9.13
N ILE A 134 5.22 31.60 8.15
CA ILE A 134 5.93 30.39 7.69
C ILE A 134 6.74 29.75 8.83
N GLU A 135 7.46 30.53 9.63
CA GLU A 135 8.24 30.02 10.76
C GLU A 135 7.34 29.37 11.82
N GLN A 136 6.19 29.97 12.12
CA GLN A 136 5.20 29.42 13.05
C GLN A 136 4.61 28.11 12.53
N ASP A 137 4.19 28.08 11.26
CA ASP A 137 3.65 26.89 10.61
C ASP A 137 4.69 25.77 10.53
N GLU A 138 5.95 26.09 10.22
CA GLU A 138 7.04 25.11 10.21
C GLU A 138 7.32 24.55 11.60
N ALA A 139 7.31 25.37 12.65
CA ALA A 139 7.51 24.92 14.02
C ALA A 139 6.39 23.97 14.47
N ALA A 140 5.14 24.33 14.18
CA ALA A 140 3.97 23.47 14.45
C ALA A 140 4.00 22.17 13.63
N ALA A 141 4.41 22.23 12.37
CA ALA A 141 4.53 21.06 11.51
C ALA A 141 5.74 20.17 11.87
N LYS A 142 6.80 20.71 12.47
CA LYS A 142 7.94 19.94 12.96
C LYS A 142 7.56 19.17 14.23
N SER A 143 6.85 19.80 15.16
CA SER A 143 6.41 19.13 16.39
C SER A 143 5.41 18.01 16.12
N SER A 144 4.45 18.21 15.20
CA SER A 144 3.52 17.15 14.79
C SER A 144 4.23 15.98 14.11
N ARG A 145 5.14 16.25 13.16
CA ARG A 145 5.93 15.22 12.48
C ARG A 145 6.85 14.47 13.44
N GLN A 146 7.38 15.13 14.46
CA GLN A 146 8.18 14.46 15.49
C GLN A 146 7.32 13.53 16.34
N ALA A 147 6.17 13.99 16.80
CA ALA A 147 5.23 13.16 17.57
C ALA A 147 4.72 11.95 16.76
N GLU A 148 4.49 12.11 15.45
CA GLU A 148 4.14 10.99 14.56
C GLU A 148 5.30 10.00 14.40
N ARG A 149 6.54 10.49 14.28
CA ARG A 149 7.73 9.63 14.18
C ARG A 149 7.98 8.83 15.46
N GLU A 150 7.76 9.45 16.62
CA GLU A 150 7.89 8.78 17.91
C GLU A 150 6.86 7.65 18.04
N LYS A 151 5.60 7.90 17.69
CA LYS A 151 4.56 6.86 17.66
C LYS A 151 4.89 5.71 16.69
N LEU A 152 5.36 6.03 15.49
CA LEU A 152 5.75 5.01 14.52
C LEU A 152 6.97 4.21 14.99
N ALA A 153 7.90 4.81 15.74
CA ALA A 153 9.02 4.11 16.33
C ALA A 153 8.56 3.15 17.43
N GLU A 154 7.64 3.58 18.29
CA GLU A 154 7.02 2.74 19.33
C GLU A 154 6.28 1.54 18.69
N GLU A 155 5.47 1.76 17.65
CA GLU A 155 4.78 0.70 16.92
C GLU A 155 5.76 -0.29 16.26
N GLN A 156 6.89 0.21 15.73
CA GLN A 156 7.94 -0.63 15.16
C GLN A 156 8.65 -1.47 16.23
N GLU A 157 8.95 -0.90 17.39
CA GLU A 157 9.55 -1.63 18.52
C GLU A 157 8.61 -2.72 19.04
N GLU A 158 7.32 -2.44 19.17
CA GLU A 158 6.32 -3.44 19.56
C GLU A 158 6.18 -4.55 18.52
N ALA A 159 6.19 -4.22 17.23
CA ALA A 159 6.14 -5.20 16.15
C ALA A 159 7.40 -6.08 16.12
N ILE A 160 8.59 -5.51 16.34
CA ILE A 160 9.84 -6.26 16.43
C ILE A 160 9.82 -7.20 17.63
N ALA A 161 9.39 -6.72 18.80
CA ALA A 161 9.28 -7.53 20.01
C ALA A 161 8.27 -8.68 19.85
N ALA A 162 7.15 -8.45 19.16
CA ALA A 162 6.16 -9.49 18.86
C ALA A 162 6.71 -10.57 17.92
N ILE A 163 7.52 -10.18 16.93
CA ILE A 163 8.20 -11.11 16.01
C ILE A 163 9.25 -11.94 16.76
N GLU A 164 10.03 -11.32 17.64
CA GLU A 164 11.03 -12.02 18.47
C GLU A 164 10.38 -12.99 19.47
N ALA A 165 9.29 -12.59 20.12
CA ALA A 165 8.52 -13.47 21.00
C ALA A 165 7.87 -14.64 20.25
N GLY A 166 7.36 -14.40 19.02
CA GLY A 166 6.83 -15.44 18.14
C GLY A 166 7.88 -16.43 17.65
N ARG A 167 9.13 -15.98 17.46
CA ARG A 167 10.27 -16.83 17.08
C ARG A 167 10.78 -17.70 18.24
N SER A 168 10.77 -17.17 19.46
CA SER A 168 11.10 -17.94 20.67
C SER A 168 10.11 -19.09 20.95
N GLY A 169 8.84 -18.93 20.51
CA GLY A 169 7.83 -19.99 20.58
C GLY A 169 7.95 -21.09 19.51
N SER A 170 8.67 -20.85 18.41
CA SER A 170 8.88 -21.86 17.34
C SER A 170 10.14 -22.69 17.53
N ASP A 171 11.07 -22.26 18.38
CA ASP A 171 12.34 -22.96 18.59
C ASP A 171 12.25 -24.02 19.71
N GLY A 172 11.06 -24.24 20.27
CA GLY A 172 10.79 -25.16 21.38
C GLY A 172 10.12 -26.50 21.03
N GLU A 173 9.69 -26.74 19.79
CA GLU A 173 8.97 -27.99 19.44
C GLU A 173 9.66 -28.74 18.28
N THR A 174 10.10 -29.96 18.58
CA THR A 174 10.64 -31.02 17.70
C THR A 174 12.16 -31.10 17.46
N ALA A 175 12.94 -31.16 18.54
CA ALA A 175 14.10 -32.04 18.58
C ALA A 175 13.71 -33.36 19.28
N SER A 176 13.27 -34.37 18.53
CA SER A 176 13.36 -35.77 18.99
C SER A 176 13.42 -36.74 17.80
N PRO A 177 14.22 -37.82 17.90
CA PRO A 177 14.64 -38.65 16.79
C PRO A 177 13.66 -39.81 16.59
N ASP A 178 13.26 -40.12 15.36
CA ASP A 178 13.28 -41.54 14.92
C ASP A 178 13.08 -41.72 13.42
N SER A 179 13.83 -42.67 12.88
CA SER A 179 13.61 -43.26 11.56
C SER A 179 12.34 -44.13 11.58
N PRO A 180 11.75 -44.47 10.42
CA PRO A 180 12.06 -45.79 9.89
C PRO A 180 12.17 -45.88 8.36
N SER A 181 13.16 -46.68 7.96
CA SER A 181 13.27 -47.52 6.76
C SER A 181 12.09 -47.61 5.79
N ARG A 182 12.35 -47.25 4.52
CA ARG A 182 12.01 -48.07 3.36
C ARG A 182 12.92 -47.79 2.17
#